data_AF-A0A6J8AKE4-F1
#
_entry.id   AF-A0A6J8AKE4-F1
#
_cell.length_a   1.000
_cell.length_b   1.000
_cell.length_c   1.000
_cell.angle_alpha   90.00
_cell.angle_beta   90.00
_cell.angle_gamma   90.00
#
_symmetry.space_group_name_H-M   'P 1'
#
loop_
_entity.id
_entity.type
_entity.pdbx_description
1 polymer ?
#
loop_
_entity_poly.entity_id
_entity_poly.type
_entity_poly.pdbx_seq_one_letter_code
_entity_poly.pdbx_strand_id
1 'polypeptide(L)'
;MSSTRPSGVYPQRRDELDQYEADINDIAYNYGPRLYRHHKLFSAKAANAIIEHNIAINWGKVDDRLLHLVMNGLQSRECKLCGDNDHTTKFCQKQVYQETPSCARQNRTNARVVDKSKDKYGRSIVQAEGHGLCNNFNYGTCKWKDCKFTHAYLKCKCRGHGFKTCVNNNKDTSNQNKTADKTKVKTAR
;
A
#
# COMPACT_ATOMS: atom_id res chain seq x y z
N MET A 1 -19.25 -15.18 45.63
CA MET A 1 -19.87 -14.05 44.91
C MET A 1 -19.79 -14.36 43.43
N SER A 2 -20.84 -14.98 42.87
CA SER A 2 -20.86 -15.43 41.48
C SER A 2 -21.35 -14.29 40.59
N SER A 3 -20.45 -13.79 39.74
CA SER A 3 -20.74 -12.80 38.72
C SER A 3 -21.55 -13.44 37.60
N THR A 4 -22.85 -13.15 37.53
CA THR A 4 -23.70 -13.53 36.40
C THR A 4 -23.50 -12.54 35.25
N ARG A 5 -22.70 -12.94 34.26
CA ARG A 5 -22.61 -12.24 32.97
C ARG A 5 -23.96 -12.34 32.23
N PRO A 6 -24.39 -11.30 31.48
CA PRO A 6 -25.65 -11.35 30.76
C PRO A 6 -25.61 -12.44 29.68
N SER A 7 -26.54 -13.40 29.78
CA SER A 7 -26.77 -14.46 28.81
C SER A 7 -27.42 -13.89 27.55
N GLY A 8 -26.59 -13.37 26.65
CA GLY A 8 -27.02 -12.80 25.38
C GLY A 8 -27.49 -13.87 24.38
N VAL A 9 -28.75 -13.77 23.95
CA VAL A 9 -29.38 -14.15 22.66
C VAL A 9 -29.17 -15.58 22.08
N TYR A 10 -28.08 -16.29 22.34
CA TYR A 10 -27.82 -17.68 21.92
C TYR A 10 -27.03 -18.47 22.99
N PRO A 11 -27.69 -18.90 24.09
CA PRO A 11 -27.03 -19.61 25.19
C PRO A 11 -26.28 -20.86 24.74
N GLN A 12 -26.80 -21.57 23.74
CA GLN A 12 -26.23 -22.82 23.20
C GLN A 12 -24.91 -22.64 22.43
N ARG A 13 -24.53 -21.40 22.09
CA ARG A 13 -23.24 -21.12 21.43
C ARG A 13 -22.13 -20.80 22.42
N ARG A 14 -22.43 -20.78 23.72
CA ARG A 14 -21.44 -20.54 24.76
C ARG A 14 -20.39 -21.65 24.77
N ASP A 15 -20.85 -22.90 24.83
CA ASP A 15 -19.97 -24.08 24.86
C ASP A 15 -19.13 -24.19 23.57
N GLU A 16 -19.72 -23.83 22.43
CA GLU A 16 -19.04 -23.76 21.13
C GLU A 16 -17.86 -22.75 21.16
N LEU A 17 -18.09 -21.56 21.72
CA LEU A 17 -17.08 -20.51 21.79
C LEU A 17 -16.03 -20.81 22.87
N ASP A 18 -16.43 -21.39 24.00
CA ASP A 18 -15.51 -21.80 25.05
C ASP A 18 -14.60 -22.95 24.55
N GLN A 19 -15.13 -23.88 23.74
CA GLN A 19 -14.32 -24.90 23.05
C GLN A 19 -13.36 -24.27 22.04
N TYR A 20 -13.83 -23.32 21.22
CA TYR A 20 -12.98 -22.61 20.28
C TYR A 20 -11.84 -21.84 20.96
N GLU A 21 -12.11 -21.24 22.11
CA GLU A 21 -11.09 -20.57 22.92
C GLU A 21 -10.03 -21.56 23.41
N ALA A 22 -10.43 -22.73 23.89
CA ALA A 22 -9.51 -23.80 24.27
C ALA A 22 -8.65 -24.25 23.08
N ASP A 23 -9.27 -24.51 21.92
CA ASP A 23 -8.57 -24.95 20.71
C ASP A 23 -7.57 -23.90 20.21
N ILE A 24 -7.94 -22.61 20.24
CA ILE A 24 -7.03 -21.52 19.88
C ILE A 24 -5.85 -21.44 20.83
N ASN A 25 -6.05 -21.64 22.14
CA ASN A 25 -4.98 -21.61 23.11
C ASN A 25 -4.00 -22.77 22.88
N ASP A 26 -4.50 -23.97 22.58
CA ASP A 26 -3.65 -25.11 22.22
C ASP A 26 -2.88 -24.86 20.92
N ILE A 27 -3.54 -24.29 19.91
CA ILE A 27 -2.88 -23.92 18.65
C ILE A 27 -1.83 -22.81 18.90
N ALA A 28 -2.10 -21.84 19.79
CA ALA A 28 -1.16 -20.80 20.18
C ALA A 28 0.09 -21.41 20.82
N TYR A 29 -0.12 -22.33 21.75
CA TYR A 29 0.95 -22.99 22.48
C TYR A 29 1.84 -23.82 21.55
N ASN A 30 1.24 -24.58 20.64
CA ASN A 30 1.97 -25.48 19.74
C ASN A 30 2.60 -24.78 18.53
N TYR A 31 1.97 -23.73 17.99
CA TYR A 31 2.34 -23.16 16.68
C TYR A 31 2.62 -21.64 16.71
N GLY A 32 2.41 -20.98 17.84
CA GLY A 32 2.78 -19.59 18.09
C GLY A 32 2.31 -18.61 17.00
N PRO A 33 3.21 -17.95 16.25
CA PRO A 33 2.84 -16.91 15.28
C PRO A 33 1.89 -17.38 14.18
N ARG A 34 1.86 -18.68 13.87
CA ARG A 34 1.01 -19.25 12.81
C ARG A 34 -0.47 -19.32 13.20
N LEU A 35 -0.79 -19.24 14.50
CA LEU A 35 -2.17 -19.15 14.99
C LEU A 35 -2.91 -17.99 14.33
N TYR A 36 -2.30 -16.80 14.29
CA TYR A 36 -2.96 -15.60 13.79
C TYR A 36 -3.42 -15.79 12.34
N ARG A 37 -2.59 -16.46 11.53
CA ARG A 37 -2.92 -16.81 10.15
C ARG A 37 -4.09 -17.79 10.08
N HIS A 38 -4.08 -18.83 10.92
CA HIS A 38 -5.18 -19.79 10.98
C HIS A 38 -6.49 -19.11 11.36
N HIS A 39 -6.50 -18.35 12.46
CA HIS A 39 -7.67 -17.63 12.95
C HIS A 39 -8.28 -16.70 11.89
N LYS A 40 -7.42 -15.97 11.17
CA LYS A 40 -7.86 -15.06 10.10
C LYS A 40 -8.53 -15.79 8.93
N LEU A 41 -7.91 -16.88 8.45
CA LEU A 41 -8.46 -17.67 7.35
C LEU A 41 -9.74 -18.40 7.75
N PHE A 42 -9.81 -18.90 8.99
CA PHE A 42 -11.00 -19.54 9.52
C PHE A 42 -12.17 -18.55 9.60
N SER A 43 -11.91 -17.35 10.13
CA SER A 43 -12.90 -16.28 10.21
C SER A 43 -13.38 -15.83 8.84
N ALA A 44 -12.49 -15.73 7.85
CA ALA A 44 -12.86 -15.41 6.48
C ALA A 44 -13.73 -16.50 5.84
N LYS A 45 -13.39 -17.78 6.06
CA LYS A 45 -14.20 -18.92 5.61
C LYS A 45 -15.58 -18.92 6.26
N ALA A 46 -15.67 -18.61 7.55
CA ALA A 46 -16.93 -18.48 8.28
C ALA A 46 -17.80 -17.34 7.74
N ALA A 47 -17.21 -16.18 7.48
CA ALA A 47 -17.91 -15.07 6.86
C ALA A 47 -18.46 -15.44 5.47
N ASN A 48 -17.65 -16.08 4.63
CA ASN A 48 -18.08 -16.49 3.29
C ASN A 48 -19.21 -17.55 3.34
N ALA A 49 -19.13 -18.52 4.25
CA ALA A 49 -20.19 -19.53 4.40
C ALA A 49 -21.54 -18.92 4.77
N ILE A 50 -21.54 -17.87 5.59
CA ILE A 50 -22.75 -17.11 5.93
C ILE A 50 -23.24 -16.32 4.72
N ILE A 51 -22.35 -15.61 4.01
CA ILE A 51 -22.71 -14.74 2.89
C ILE A 51 -23.22 -15.54 1.68
N GLU A 52 -22.51 -16.58 1.27
CA GLU A 52 -22.76 -17.31 0.02
C GLU A 52 -23.78 -18.43 0.19
N HIS A 53 -23.80 -19.07 1.36
CA HIS A 53 -24.58 -20.29 1.58
C HIS A 53 -25.57 -20.17 2.74
N ASN A 54 -25.57 -19.05 3.48
CA ASN A 54 -26.37 -18.88 4.71
C ASN A 54 -26.13 -20.02 5.72
N ILE A 55 -24.90 -20.54 5.78
CA ILE A 55 -24.49 -21.61 6.69
C ILE A 55 -23.75 -21.00 7.87
N ALA A 56 -24.26 -21.21 9.08
CA ALA A 56 -23.55 -20.89 10.30
C ALA A 56 -22.48 -21.97 10.58
N ILE A 57 -21.21 -21.58 10.55
CA ILE A 57 -20.10 -22.47 10.92
C ILE A 57 -20.10 -22.68 12.44
N ASN A 58 -19.83 -23.92 12.85
CA ASN A 58 -19.56 -24.29 14.23
C ASN A 58 -18.08 -23.95 14.56
N TRP A 59 -17.89 -23.01 15.48
CA TRP A 59 -16.57 -22.51 15.92
C TRP A 59 -15.84 -23.49 16.82
N GLY A 60 -16.55 -24.33 17.59
CA GLY A 60 -15.95 -25.37 18.45
C GLY A 60 -15.50 -26.62 17.71
N LYS A 61 -15.46 -26.59 16.36
CA LYS A 61 -14.88 -27.64 15.53
C LYS A 61 -13.68 -27.10 14.77
N VAL A 62 -12.50 -27.60 15.10
CA VAL A 62 -11.27 -27.28 14.39
C VAL A 62 -11.36 -27.75 12.94
N ASP A 63 -11.04 -26.84 12.01
CA ASP A 63 -10.88 -27.19 10.60
C ASP A 63 -9.49 -27.79 10.39
N ASP A 64 -9.36 -29.11 10.58
CA ASP A 64 -8.10 -29.84 10.45
C ASP A 64 -7.42 -29.62 9.10
N ARG A 65 -8.21 -29.47 8.03
CA ARG A 65 -7.66 -29.23 6.69
C ARG A 65 -7.04 -27.85 6.61
N LEU A 66 -7.72 -26.82 7.13
CA LEU A 66 -7.17 -25.48 7.20
C LEU A 66 -5.98 -25.40 8.16
N LEU A 67 -6.04 -26.09 9.30
CA LEU A 67 -4.95 -26.17 10.26
C LEU A 67 -3.72 -26.78 9.59
N HIS A 68 -3.83 -27.97 8.98
CA HIS A 68 -2.74 -28.59 8.25
C HIS A 68 -2.20 -27.73 7.11
N LEU A 69 -3.06 -27.03 6.35
CA LEU A 69 -2.61 -26.12 5.29
C LEU A 69 -1.77 -24.97 5.84
N VAL A 70 -2.21 -24.35 6.94
CA VAL A 70 -1.48 -23.25 7.59
C VAL A 70 -0.19 -23.75 8.24
N MET A 71 -0.22 -24.91 8.89
CA MET A 71 0.91 -25.43 9.66
C MET A 71 1.98 -26.07 8.77
N ASN A 72 1.62 -26.73 7.67
CA ASN A 72 2.57 -27.28 6.70
C ASN A 72 3.14 -26.23 5.74
N GLY A 73 2.74 -24.96 5.89
CA GLY A 73 3.20 -23.89 4.99
C GLY A 73 2.76 -24.08 3.53
N LEU A 74 1.78 -24.95 3.29
CA LEU A 74 1.18 -25.20 1.98
C LEU A 74 0.24 -24.01 1.69
N GLN A 75 0.83 -22.89 1.30
CA GLN A 75 0.10 -21.65 1.13
C GLN A 75 -0.73 -21.63 -0.16
N SER A 76 -1.98 -21.20 -0.05
CA SER A 76 -2.66 -20.45 -1.10
C SER A 76 -1.77 -19.26 -1.49
N ARG A 77 -1.26 -19.26 -2.72
CA ARG A 77 -0.44 -18.23 -3.39
C ARG A 77 -0.28 -16.92 -2.59
N GLU A 78 0.82 -16.79 -1.85
CA GLU A 78 1.20 -15.53 -1.22
C GLU A 78 1.39 -14.43 -2.27
N CYS A 79 1.10 -13.19 -1.88
CA CYS A 79 1.36 -12.04 -2.72
C CYS A 79 2.87 -11.89 -2.92
N LYS A 80 3.36 -12.13 -4.14
CA LYS A 80 4.78 -11.98 -4.51
C LYS A 80 5.40 -10.60 -4.22
N LEU A 81 4.60 -9.57 -3.92
CA LEU A 81 5.06 -8.20 -3.69
C LEU A 81 5.18 -7.83 -2.21
N CYS A 82 4.32 -8.38 -1.35
CA CYS A 82 4.31 -8.04 0.08
C CYS A 82 4.40 -9.25 1.02
N GLY A 83 4.22 -10.47 0.51
CA GLY A 83 4.16 -11.69 1.32
C GLY A 83 2.82 -11.92 2.01
N ASP A 84 1.86 -11.00 1.86
CA ASP A 84 0.54 -11.13 2.46
C ASP A 84 -0.31 -12.16 1.72
N ASN A 85 -1.27 -12.73 2.44
CA ASN A 85 -2.19 -13.76 1.94
C ASN A 85 -3.62 -13.23 1.73
N ASP A 86 -3.84 -11.95 2.03
CA ASP A 86 -5.17 -11.33 1.98
C ASP A 86 -5.60 -10.94 0.57
N HIS A 87 -4.65 -10.92 -0.36
CA HIS A 87 -4.88 -10.50 -1.72
C HIS A 87 -3.92 -11.22 -2.66
N THR A 88 -4.36 -11.45 -3.90
CA THR A 88 -3.44 -11.90 -4.95
C THR A 88 -2.51 -10.76 -5.33
N THR A 89 -1.34 -11.07 -5.94
CA THR A 89 -0.40 -10.05 -6.41
C THR A 89 -1.09 -8.88 -7.12
N LYS A 90 -2.08 -9.19 -7.96
CA LYS A 90 -2.88 -8.23 -8.75
C LYS A 90 -3.56 -7.12 -7.94
N PHE A 91 -3.96 -7.41 -6.70
CA PHE A 91 -4.67 -6.46 -5.84
C PHE A 91 -3.77 -5.91 -4.72
N CYS A 92 -2.45 -6.09 -4.85
CA CYS A 92 -1.52 -5.56 -3.87
C CYS A 92 -1.45 -4.04 -3.96
N GLN A 93 -1.59 -3.35 -2.84
CA GLN A 93 -1.35 -1.90 -2.77
C GLN A 93 0.08 -1.54 -3.23
N LYS A 94 1.04 -2.46 -3.08
CA LYS A 94 2.40 -2.29 -3.63
C LYS A 94 2.48 -2.42 -5.16
N GLN A 95 1.49 -3.04 -5.81
CA GLN A 95 1.40 -3.08 -7.28
C GLN A 95 1.11 -1.69 -7.86
N VAL A 96 0.35 -0.85 -7.16
CA VAL A 96 0.13 0.57 -7.54
C VAL A 96 1.45 1.35 -7.65
N TYR A 97 2.48 0.95 -6.89
CA TYR A 97 3.82 1.53 -7.00
C TYR A 97 4.63 1.00 -8.19
N GLN A 98 4.39 -0.23 -8.63
CA GLN A 98 5.07 -0.82 -9.80
C GLN A 98 4.41 -0.43 -11.12
N GLU A 99 3.09 -0.25 -11.13
CA GLU A 99 2.33 0.33 -12.25
C GLU A 99 2.34 1.87 -12.24
N THR A 100 3.34 2.46 -11.58
CA THR A 100 3.61 3.89 -11.80
C THR A 100 3.94 4.10 -13.27
N PRO A 101 3.48 5.22 -13.87
CA PRO A 101 3.89 5.58 -15.21
C PRO A 101 5.39 5.86 -15.15
N SER A 102 6.18 4.82 -15.39
CA SER A 102 7.51 4.96 -15.90
C SER A 102 7.42 6.01 -16.98
N CYS A 103 8.25 7.03 -16.90
CA CYS A 103 8.47 7.97 -17.99
C CYS A 103 9.16 7.28 -19.18
N ALA A 104 8.69 6.08 -19.54
CA ALA A 104 9.07 5.29 -20.68
C ALA A 104 8.62 6.05 -21.93
N ARG A 105 9.48 6.99 -22.32
CA ARG A 105 9.66 7.54 -23.67
C ARG A 105 8.49 8.30 -24.33
N GLN A 106 7.24 8.12 -23.91
CA GLN A 106 6.07 8.56 -24.69
C GLN A 106 5.34 9.81 -24.15
N ASN A 107 5.69 10.32 -22.96
CA ASN A 107 4.97 11.44 -22.32
C ASN A 107 5.88 12.58 -21.86
N ARG A 108 7.06 12.74 -22.50
CA ARG A 108 7.94 13.88 -22.23
C ARG A 108 7.40 15.10 -22.94
N THR A 109 7.01 16.11 -22.18
CA THR A 109 6.72 17.43 -22.74
C THR A 109 8.02 18.20 -22.95
N ASN A 110 8.09 18.98 -24.03
CA ASN A 110 9.16 19.95 -24.23
C ASN A 110 8.94 21.15 -23.30
N ALA A 111 9.10 20.93 -21.99
CA ALA A 111 8.99 21.99 -20.99
C ALA A 111 10.26 22.86 -21.01
N ARG A 112 10.09 24.16 -21.28
CA ARG A 112 11.12 25.19 -21.20
C ARG A 112 10.78 26.11 -20.03
N VAL A 113 11.79 26.41 -19.21
CA VAL A 113 11.67 27.46 -18.19
C VAL A 113 11.59 28.78 -18.95
N VAL A 114 10.52 29.55 -18.73
CA VAL A 114 10.44 30.91 -19.27
C VAL A 114 11.22 31.79 -18.30
N ASP A 115 12.49 32.01 -18.61
CA ASP A 115 13.57 32.41 -17.70
C ASP A 115 13.39 33.78 -16.99
N LYS A 116 12.27 34.47 -17.19
CA LYS A 116 12.01 35.80 -16.61
C LYS A 116 10.61 36.03 -16.06
N SER A 117 9.70 35.04 -16.13
CA SER A 117 8.33 35.22 -15.67
C SER A 117 8.10 34.45 -14.37
N LYS A 118 7.90 35.19 -13.27
CA LYS A 118 7.45 34.66 -11.99
C LYS A 118 5.93 34.73 -11.92
N ASP A 119 5.30 33.74 -11.28
CA ASP A 119 3.87 33.80 -10.97
C ASP A 119 3.60 34.87 -9.90
N LYS A 120 2.32 35.14 -9.63
CA LYS A 120 1.88 36.09 -8.59
C LYS A 120 2.39 35.78 -7.18
N TYR A 121 2.98 34.59 -6.97
CA TYR A 121 3.58 34.14 -5.72
C TYR A 121 5.12 34.05 -5.82
N GLY A 122 5.73 34.63 -6.86
CA GLY A 122 7.18 34.70 -7.03
C GLY A 122 7.84 33.42 -7.57
N ARG A 123 7.08 32.39 -7.97
CA ARG A 123 7.63 31.10 -8.44
C ARG A 123 7.84 31.11 -9.94
N SER A 124 8.90 30.47 -10.41
CA SER A 124 9.23 30.39 -11.85
C SER A 124 8.08 29.79 -12.66
N ILE A 125 7.67 30.45 -13.74
CA ILE A 125 6.70 29.92 -14.69
C ILE A 125 7.43 29.03 -15.68
N VAL A 126 6.98 27.79 -15.78
CA VAL A 126 7.50 26.83 -16.76
C VAL A 126 6.39 26.54 -17.76
N GLN A 127 6.72 26.57 -19.04
CA GLN A 127 5.78 26.27 -20.12
C GLN A 127 6.17 24.97 -20.80
N ALA A 128 5.16 24.16 -21.11
CA ALA A 128 5.26 22.92 -21.86
C ALA A 128 4.33 23.02 -23.07
N GLU A 129 4.86 22.83 -24.28
CA GLU A 129 4.07 22.83 -25.53
C GLU A 129 3.25 24.12 -25.72
N GLY A 130 3.80 25.28 -25.32
CA GLY A 130 3.10 26.58 -25.42
C GLY A 130 2.07 26.84 -24.31
N HIS A 131 1.79 25.87 -23.43
CA HIS A 131 0.91 26.03 -22.27
C HIS A 131 1.70 26.13 -20.96
N GLY A 132 1.26 27.00 -20.04
CA GLY A 132 1.85 27.09 -18.71
C GLY A 132 1.62 25.81 -17.90
N LEU A 133 2.63 25.37 -17.15
CA LEU A 133 2.52 24.26 -16.21
C LEU A 133 1.83 24.71 -14.92
N CYS A 134 1.00 23.82 -14.37
CA CYS A 134 0.30 24.09 -13.13
C CYS A 134 1.24 23.91 -11.92
N ASN A 135 1.66 25.02 -11.31
CA ASN A 135 2.45 24.97 -10.07
C ASN A 135 1.65 24.29 -8.93
N ASN A 136 0.36 24.58 -8.79
CA ASN A 136 -0.48 23.96 -7.76
C ASN A 136 -0.58 22.44 -7.92
N PHE A 137 -0.57 21.92 -9.15
CA PHE A 137 -0.53 20.47 -9.39
C PHE A 137 0.78 19.86 -8.91
N ASN A 138 1.91 20.53 -9.16
CA ASN A 138 3.22 20.08 -8.68
C ASN A 138 3.29 19.99 -7.15
N TYR A 139 2.60 20.88 -6.43
CA TYR A 139 2.51 20.84 -4.96
C TYR A 139 1.33 20.01 -4.42
N GLY A 140 0.53 19.37 -5.29
CA GLY A 140 -0.61 18.54 -4.90
C GLY A 140 -1.81 19.34 -4.37
N THR A 141 -1.91 20.63 -4.70
CA THR A 141 -3.00 21.53 -4.27
C THR A 141 -3.98 21.90 -5.38
N CYS A 142 -3.71 21.48 -6.63
CA CYS A 142 -4.68 21.64 -7.72
C CYS A 142 -5.84 20.63 -7.58
N LYS A 143 -7.07 21.15 -7.51
CA LYS A 143 -8.30 20.35 -7.42
C LYS A 143 -9.12 20.33 -8.70
N TRP A 144 -8.66 21.01 -9.76
CA TRP A 144 -9.42 21.26 -10.97
C TRP A 144 -9.18 20.12 -11.96
N LYS A 145 -10.25 19.47 -12.42
CA LYS A 145 -10.19 18.40 -13.44
C LYS A 145 -9.77 18.98 -14.80
N ASP A 146 -10.41 20.08 -15.19
CA ASP A 146 -10.10 20.83 -16.43
C ASP A 146 -9.25 22.07 -16.12
N CYS A 147 -8.03 21.85 -15.63
CA CYS A 147 -7.14 22.96 -15.33
C CYS A 147 -6.69 23.64 -16.63
N LYS A 148 -6.79 24.99 -16.67
CA LYS A 148 -6.25 25.82 -17.77
C LYS A 148 -4.74 25.61 -18.01
N PHE A 149 -4.03 25.14 -16.98
CA PHE A 149 -2.59 24.87 -17.02
C PHE A 149 -2.31 23.38 -17.14
N THR A 150 -1.24 23.02 -17.85
CA THR A 150 -0.88 21.62 -18.08
C THR A 150 -0.39 20.96 -16.79
N HIS A 151 -0.96 19.79 -16.48
CA HIS A 151 -0.58 18.94 -15.35
C HIS A 151 0.60 18.03 -15.73
N ALA A 152 1.81 18.54 -15.55
CA ALA A 152 3.05 17.79 -15.70
C ALA A 152 4.05 18.12 -14.58
N TYR A 153 4.87 17.14 -14.20
CA TYR A 153 5.89 17.34 -13.18
C TYR A 153 7.12 18.09 -13.72
N LEU A 154 7.59 19.09 -12.97
CA LEU A 154 8.62 20.03 -13.42
C LEU A 154 9.96 19.37 -13.79
N LYS A 155 10.45 18.45 -12.97
CA LYS A 155 11.80 17.86 -13.17
C LYS A 155 11.80 16.77 -14.23
N CYS A 156 10.84 15.84 -14.17
CA CYS A 156 10.78 14.73 -15.13
C CYS A 156 10.07 15.11 -16.44
N LYS A 157 9.41 16.27 -16.49
CA LYS A 157 8.66 16.81 -17.64
C LYS A 157 7.54 15.89 -18.14
N CYS A 158 7.06 14.97 -17.30
CA CYS A 158 6.04 13.99 -17.68
C CYS A 158 4.64 14.41 -17.24
N ARG A 159 3.66 14.17 -18.11
CA ARG A 159 2.24 14.36 -17.82
C ARG A 159 1.72 13.28 -16.86
N GLY A 160 0.67 13.61 -16.10
CA GLY A 160 -0.11 12.64 -15.33
C GLY A 160 0.37 12.36 -13.90
N HIS A 161 1.50 12.91 -13.47
CA HIS A 161 1.96 12.81 -12.07
C HIS A 161 2.65 14.09 -11.62
N GLY A 162 2.61 14.37 -10.30
CA GLY A 162 3.19 15.57 -9.67
C GLY A 162 4.45 15.24 -8.86
N PHE A 163 4.92 16.18 -8.03
CA PHE A 163 6.14 16.01 -7.23
C PHE A 163 6.09 14.77 -6.34
N LYS A 164 5.00 14.59 -5.59
CA LYS A 164 4.87 13.51 -4.60
C LYS A 164 4.81 12.11 -5.23
N THR A 165 4.40 12.02 -6.49
CA THR A 165 4.15 10.77 -7.20
C THR A 165 5.20 10.45 -8.26
N CYS A 166 6.25 11.29 -8.38
CA CYS A 166 7.35 11.06 -9.31
C CYS A 166 8.36 10.04 -8.75
N VAL A 167 8.51 8.92 -9.45
CA VAL A 167 9.44 7.83 -9.09
C VAL A 167 10.91 8.25 -9.16
N ASN A 168 11.24 9.16 -10.09
CA ASN A 168 12.61 9.62 -10.27
C ASN A 168 13.06 10.68 -9.25
N ASN A 169 12.16 11.22 -8.42
CA ASN A 169 12.55 12.17 -7.38
C ASN A 169 13.48 11.56 -6.34
N ASN A 170 13.37 10.26 -6.08
CA ASN A 170 14.26 9.55 -5.16
C ASN A 170 15.64 9.24 -5.76
N LYS A 171 15.81 9.37 -7.09
CA LYS A 171 17.10 9.13 -7.76
C LYS A 171 18.00 10.37 -7.77
N ASP A 172 17.43 11.56 -7.72
CA ASP A 172 18.20 12.81 -7.69
C ASP A 172 18.85 13.07 -6.32
N THR A 173 18.24 12.61 -5.22
CA THR A 173 18.83 12.72 -3.87
C THR A 173 20.07 11.86 -3.67
N SER A 174 20.23 10.76 -4.44
CA SER A 174 21.45 9.95 -4.39
C SER A 174 22.65 10.54 -5.13
N ASN A 175 22.45 11.51 -6.03
CA ASN A 175 23.54 12.11 -6.80
C ASN A 175 24.04 13.46 -6.24
N GLN A 176 23.26 14.14 -5.38
CA GLN A 176 23.75 15.37 -4.71
C GLN A 176 24.81 15.08 -3.64
N ASN A 177 24.84 13.87 -3.08
CA ASN A 177 25.88 13.46 -2.12
C ASN A 177 27.22 13.07 -2.78
N LYS A 178 27.33 13.03 -4.12
CA LYS A 178 28.59 12.67 -4.82
C LYS A 178 29.41 13.87 -5.31
N THR A 179 28.87 15.09 -5.24
CA THR A 179 29.58 16.31 -5.70
C THR A 179 30.11 17.20 -4.58
N ALA A 180 29.91 16.84 -3.30
CA ALA A 180 30.47 17.59 -2.17
C ALA A 180 31.90 17.15 -1.77
N ASP A 181 32.43 16.06 -2.35
CA ASP A 181 33.68 15.43 -1.89
C ASP A 181 34.82 15.47 -2.93
N LYS A 182 34.94 16.58 -3.68
CA LYS A 182 36.05 16.79 -4.64
C LYS A 182 36.69 18.18 -4.61
N THR A 183 36.60 18.89 -3.48
CA THR A 183 37.25 20.21 -3.36
C THR A 183 38.06 20.35 -2.07
N LYS A 184 38.92 19.37 -1.74
CA LYS A 184 39.93 19.54 -0.66
C LYS A 184 41.18 18.68 -0.84
N VAL A 185 41.93 18.81 -1.93
CA VAL A 185 43.40 18.58 -1.89
C VAL A 185 44.07 19.38 -3.02
N LYS A 186 44.57 20.58 -2.71
CA LYS A 186 45.73 21.18 -3.40
C LYS A 186 46.17 22.49 -2.72
N THR A 187 46.88 22.35 -1.60
CA THR A 187 47.94 23.30 -1.21
C THR A 187 48.78 22.72 -0.09
N ALA A 188 49.96 22.22 -0.44
CA ALA A 188 51.12 22.18 0.44
C ALA A 188 52.34 22.36 -0.47
N ARG A 189 53.02 23.48 -0.29
CA ARG A 189 54.35 23.77 -0.83
C ARG A 189 55.17 24.25 0.35
#